data_AF-A0A519WAJ1-F1
#
_entry.id   AF-A0A519WAJ1-F1
#
_cell.length_a   1.000
_cell.length_b   1.000
_cell.length_c   1.000
_cell.angle_alpha   90.00
_cell.angle_beta   90.00
_cell.angle_gamma   90.00
#
_symmetry.space_group_name_H-M   'P 1'
#
loop_
_entity.id
_entity.type
_entity.pdbx_description
1 polymer ?
#
loop_
_entity_poly.entity_id
_entity_poly.type
_entity_poly.pdbx_seq_one_letter_code
_entity_poly.pdbx_strand_id
1 'polypeptide(L)'
;IIMSGKFAGIGELLASLSGRVFLLDHFHPELKGEYSSVAQNFAEDTYQALHSAIELIKKYKRILMVQKEDKEPLERYDGLKIFSAEHGFKHDYISVTLGRKIQKGDLFIVVKDQDLVDLLKQAAAQKLVPGNDFGIISYNDTPLKELLAGGITTLSTDFNLMGKTMAELINTKAVTTVENPWKLNLRSSL
;
A
#
# COMPACT_ATOMS: atom_id res chain seq x y z
N ILE A 1 -8.86 23.54 8.08
CA ILE A 1 -7.52 22.92 8.20
C ILE A 1 -7.59 21.56 7.55
N ILE A 2 -6.72 21.25 6.60
CA ILE A 2 -6.58 19.89 6.06
C ILE A 2 -5.37 19.28 6.76
N MET A 3 -5.58 18.15 7.42
CA MET A 3 -4.54 17.46 8.18
C MET A 3 -4.34 16.05 7.63
N SER A 4 -3.08 15.62 7.58
CA SER A 4 -2.77 14.22 7.31
C SER A 4 -3.23 13.36 8.49
N GLY A 5 -3.97 12.29 8.20
CA GLY A 5 -4.34 11.26 9.16
C GLY A 5 -3.17 10.36 9.57
N LYS A 6 -1.91 10.63 9.20
CA LYS A 6 -0.82 9.70 9.55
C LYS A 6 -0.51 9.61 11.05
N PHE A 7 -1.06 10.50 11.87
CA PHE A 7 -0.77 10.57 13.29
C PHE A 7 -1.87 9.89 14.11
N ALA A 8 -1.47 8.98 15.00
CA ALA A 8 -2.37 8.35 15.97
C ALA A 8 -2.54 9.23 17.22
N GLY A 9 -3.65 9.05 17.94
CA GLY A 9 -3.88 9.73 19.22
C GLY A 9 -4.09 11.24 19.11
N ILE A 10 -4.46 11.75 17.93
CA ILE A 10 -4.60 13.18 17.67
C ILE A 10 -5.96 13.77 18.09
N GLY A 11 -6.91 12.96 18.57
CA GLY A 11 -8.27 13.40 18.87
C GLY A 11 -8.34 14.63 19.78
N GLU A 12 -7.62 14.62 20.91
CA GLU A 12 -7.57 15.76 21.85
C GLU A 12 -6.97 17.02 21.20
N LEU A 13 -5.90 16.85 20.41
CA LEU A 13 -5.27 17.95 19.68
C LEU A 13 -6.24 18.53 18.66
N LEU A 14 -6.95 17.70 17.89
CA LEU A 14 -7.94 18.14 16.91
C LEU A 14 -9.09 18.90 17.56
N ALA A 15 -9.58 18.43 18.71
CA ALA A 15 -10.64 19.07 19.46
C ALA A 15 -10.25 20.45 19.99
N SER A 16 -8.95 20.70 20.21
CA SER A 16 -8.44 22.01 20.65
C SER A 16 -8.35 23.05 19.53
N LEU A 17 -8.46 22.65 18.26
CA LEU A 17 -8.32 23.55 17.12
C LEU A 17 -9.60 24.36 16.88
N SER A 18 -9.43 25.66 16.63
CA SER A 18 -10.53 26.50 16.17
C SER A 18 -10.78 26.34 14.66
N GLY A 19 -11.99 25.98 14.27
CA GLY A 19 -12.44 25.91 12.87
C GLY A 19 -12.69 24.48 12.37
N ARG A 20 -13.03 24.34 11.08
CA ARG A 20 -13.30 23.02 10.49
C ARG A 20 -11.99 22.29 10.16
N VAL A 21 -11.87 21.06 10.65
CA VAL A 21 -10.77 20.15 10.35
C VAL A 21 -11.25 19.06 9.39
N PHE A 22 -10.40 18.72 8.42
CA PHE A 22 -10.62 17.64 7.46
C PHE A 22 -9.42 16.71 7.50
N LEU A 23 -9.66 15.40 7.52
CA LEU A 23 -8.62 14.38 7.59
C LEU A 23 -8.41 13.72 6.22
N LEU A 24 -7.16 13.53 5.84
CA LEU A 24 -6.79 12.93 4.56
C LEU A 24 -5.87 11.71 4.76
N ASP A 25 -5.89 10.78 3.82
CA ASP A 25 -4.92 9.70 3.61
C ASP A 25 -5.13 8.44 4.47
N HIS A 26 -5.22 8.56 5.80
CA HIS A 26 -5.31 7.42 6.71
C HIS A 26 -6.69 7.36 7.40
N PHE A 27 -7.30 6.18 7.46
CA PHE A 27 -8.61 5.97 8.09
C PHE A 27 -8.50 5.80 9.61
N HIS A 28 -9.17 6.67 10.37
CA HIS A 28 -9.26 6.61 11.83
C HIS A 28 -10.67 6.23 12.27
N PRO A 29 -10.93 4.96 12.64
CA PRO A 29 -12.25 4.52 13.07
C PRO A 29 -12.81 5.33 14.25
N GLU A 30 -11.94 5.74 15.17
CA GLU A 30 -12.28 6.48 16.40
C GLU A 30 -12.67 7.94 16.14
N LEU A 31 -12.28 8.51 14.99
CA LEU A 31 -12.61 9.89 14.60
C LEU A 31 -13.80 9.95 13.62
N LYS A 32 -14.38 8.80 13.28
CA LYS A 32 -15.47 8.68 12.30
C LYS A 32 -16.73 9.36 12.84
N GLY A 33 -17.26 10.30 12.05
CA GLY A 33 -18.46 11.07 12.41
C GLY A 33 -18.18 12.35 13.20
N GLU A 34 -16.94 12.55 13.66
CA GLU A 34 -16.51 13.81 14.28
C GLU A 34 -15.88 14.76 13.26
N TYR A 35 -15.09 14.22 12.33
CA TYR A 35 -14.39 14.98 11.31
C TYR A 35 -14.67 14.43 9.91
N SER A 36 -14.85 15.33 8.94
CA SER A 36 -14.95 14.91 7.54
C SER A 36 -13.60 14.36 7.08
N SER A 37 -13.62 13.25 6.34
CA SER A 37 -12.41 12.57 5.94
C SER A 37 -12.50 11.93 4.56
N VAL A 38 -11.38 11.92 3.85
CA VAL A 38 -11.16 11.06 2.67
C VAL A 38 -9.92 10.22 2.95
N ALA A 39 -10.09 8.91 3.08
CA ALA A 39 -9.06 8.06 3.66
C ALA A 39 -8.94 6.70 2.96
N GLN A 40 -7.76 6.10 3.07
CA GLN A 40 -7.48 4.74 2.64
C GLN A 40 -7.64 3.77 3.81
N ASN A 41 -8.06 2.54 3.53
CA ASN A 41 -8.04 1.45 4.49
C ASN A 41 -6.90 0.49 4.14
N PHE A 42 -5.69 0.80 4.61
CA PHE A 42 -4.48 0.10 4.18
C PHE A 42 -4.52 -1.43 4.38
N ALA A 43 -5.17 -1.92 5.43
CA ALA A 43 -5.31 -3.36 5.66
C ALA A 43 -6.26 -3.99 4.63
N GLU A 44 -7.45 -3.42 4.49
CA GLU A 44 -8.46 -3.91 3.53
C GLU A 44 -7.95 -3.81 2.09
N ASP A 45 -7.36 -2.68 1.72
CA ASP A 45 -6.82 -2.42 0.39
C ASP A 45 -5.74 -3.45 0.02
N THR A 46 -4.84 -3.77 0.96
CA THR A 46 -3.80 -4.78 0.74
C THR A 46 -4.43 -6.17 0.58
N TYR A 47 -5.34 -6.54 1.47
CA TYR A 47 -6.02 -7.83 1.42
C TYR A 47 -6.77 -8.01 0.10
N GLN A 48 -7.63 -7.07 -0.27
CA GLN A 48 -8.45 -7.12 -1.48
C GLN A 48 -7.60 -7.11 -2.74
N ALA A 49 -6.50 -6.34 -2.77
CA ALA A 49 -5.57 -6.36 -3.89
C ALA A 49 -4.96 -7.75 -4.09
N LEU A 50 -4.43 -8.38 -3.03
CA LEU A 50 -3.85 -9.71 -3.11
C LEU A 50 -4.92 -10.76 -3.47
N HIS A 51 -6.09 -10.69 -2.85
CA HIS A 51 -7.22 -11.58 -3.15
C HIS A 51 -7.65 -11.47 -4.62
N SER A 52 -7.75 -10.26 -5.17
CA SER A 52 -8.11 -10.03 -6.58
C SER A 52 -7.13 -10.63 -7.58
N ALA A 53 -5.88 -10.86 -7.18
CA ALA A 53 -4.81 -11.40 -8.01
C ALA A 53 -4.36 -12.81 -7.58
N ILE A 54 -5.16 -13.52 -6.78
CA ILE A 54 -4.82 -14.84 -6.22
C ILE A 54 -4.37 -15.85 -7.28
N GLU A 55 -5.00 -15.84 -8.46
CA GLU A 55 -4.69 -16.76 -9.56
C GLU A 55 -3.28 -16.56 -10.12
N LEU A 56 -2.75 -15.33 -10.05
CA LEU A 56 -1.37 -15.01 -10.44
C LEU A 56 -0.40 -15.27 -9.28
N ILE A 57 -0.85 -15.05 -8.04
CA ILE A 57 -0.02 -15.15 -6.83
C ILE A 57 0.23 -16.60 -6.41
N LYS A 58 -0.69 -17.54 -6.68
CA LYS A 58 -0.60 -18.94 -6.22
C LYS A 58 0.63 -19.73 -6.67
N LYS A 59 1.37 -19.25 -7.68
CA LYS A 59 2.64 -19.86 -8.12
C LYS A 59 3.81 -19.55 -7.16
N TYR A 60 3.68 -18.54 -6.30
CA TYR A 60 4.69 -18.15 -5.32
C TYR A 60 4.54 -18.95 -4.02
N LYS A 61 5.65 -19.10 -3.29
CA LYS A 61 5.77 -19.92 -2.08
C LYS A 61 5.65 -19.12 -0.78
N ARG A 62 6.05 -17.85 -0.82
CA ARG A 62 5.99 -16.94 0.32
C ARG A 62 5.92 -15.49 -0.14
N ILE A 63 5.39 -14.64 0.72
CA ILE A 63 5.20 -13.22 0.47
C ILE A 63 6.02 -12.42 1.48
N LEU A 64 6.84 -11.49 1.00
CA LEU A 64 7.74 -10.67 1.80
C LEU A 64 7.30 -9.20 1.68
N MET A 65 6.79 -8.62 2.76
CA MET A 65 6.51 -7.19 2.82
C MET A 65 7.80 -6.44 3.14
N VAL A 66 8.21 -5.54 2.24
CA VAL A 66 9.41 -4.71 2.35
C VAL A 66 9.01 -3.30 2.73
N GLN A 67 9.17 -2.98 4.01
CA GLN A 67 8.79 -1.71 4.59
C GLN A 67 9.65 -1.42 5.82
N LYS A 68 9.90 -0.14 6.12
CA LYS A 68 10.49 0.27 7.40
C LYS A 68 9.38 0.84 8.30
N GLU A 69 9.23 0.28 9.49
CA GLU A 69 8.09 0.53 10.40
C GLU A 69 7.90 2.02 10.74
N ASP A 70 8.97 2.79 10.93
CA ASP A 70 8.89 4.16 11.48
C ASP A 70 8.05 5.18 10.67
N LYS A 71 7.74 4.91 9.39
CA LYS A 71 7.15 5.92 8.49
C LYS A 71 5.95 5.44 7.68
N GLU A 72 5.61 4.16 7.76
CA GLU A 72 4.65 3.55 6.85
C GLU A 72 3.61 2.75 7.65
N PRO A 73 2.33 2.76 7.24
CA PRO A 73 1.24 2.07 7.93
C PRO A 73 1.54 0.58 8.14
N LEU A 74 1.50 0.11 9.40
CA LEU A 74 1.66 -1.32 9.73
C LEU A 74 0.47 -2.14 9.24
N GLU A 75 -0.68 -1.49 9.08
CA GLU A 75 -1.96 -2.04 8.64
C GLU A 75 -1.84 -2.75 7.28
N ARG A 76 -0.93 -2.31 6.40
CA ARG A 76 -0.62 -3.02 5.15
C ARG A 76 -0.18 -4.46 5.40
N TYR A 77 0.65 -4.66 6.43
CA TYR A 77 1.09 -5.98 6.82
C TYR A 77 -0.03 -6.77 7.49
N ASP A 78 -0.96 -6.11 8.19
CA ASP A 78 -2.16 -6.77 8.73
C ASP A 78 -3.03 -7.35 7.61
N GLY A 79 -3.25 -6.59 6.53
CA GLY A 79 -3.93 -7.11 5.34
C GLY A 79 -3.23 -8.31 4.70
N LEU A 80 -1.90 -8.28 4.61
CA LEU A 80 -1.11 -9.42 4.14
C LEU A 80 -1.25 -10.65 5.06
N LYS A 81 -1.23 -10.46 6.38
CA LYS A 81 -1.40 -11.57 7.34
C LYS A 81 -2.76 -12.25 7.16
N ILE A 82 -3.83 -11.47 7.00
CA ILE A 82 -5.18 -12.00 6.77
C ILE A 82 -5.22 -12.82 5.48
N PHE A 83 -4.78 -12.24 4.36
CA PHE A 83 -4.71 -12.93 3.06
C PHE A 83 -3.89 -14.23 3.16
N SER A 84 -2.74 -14.18 3.82
CA SER A 84 -1.85 -15.32 3.93
C SER A 84 -2.42 -16.43 4.81
N ALA A 85 -3.13 -16.09 5.88
CA ALA A 85 -3.82 -17.06 6.72
C ALA A 85 -4.95 -17.77 5.98
N GLU A 86 -5.70 -17.05 5.14
CA GLU A 86 -6.80 -17.59 4.35
C GLU A 86 -6.32 -18.52 3.23
N HIS A 87 -5.26 -18.15 2.50
CA HIS A 87 -4.78 -18.90 1.34
C HIS A 87 -3.54 -19.76 1.59
N GLY A 88 -3.05 -19.83 2.83
CA GLY A 88 -1.97 -20.72 3.24
C GLY A 88 -0.56 -20.29 2.80
N PHE A 89 -0.31 -18.99 2.62
CA PHE A 89 1.02 -18.48 2.30
C PHE A 89 1.87 -18.29 3.54
N LYS A 90 3.17 -18.60 3.43
CA LYS A 90 4.15 -18.08 4.38
C LYS A 90 4.32 -16.59 4.11
N HIS A 91 4.36 -15.77 5.17
CA HIS A 91 4.64 -14.35 5.06
C HIS A 91 5.77 -13.94 6.01
N ASP A 92 6.47 -12.86 5.66
CA ASP A 92 7.45 -12.24 6.55
C ASP A 92 7.50 -10.72 6.31
N TYR A 93 7.89 -10.00 7.35
CA TYR A 93 8.10 -8.56 7.31
C TYR A 93 9.60 -8.27 7.32
N ILE A 94 10.07 -7.45 6.38
CA ILE A 94 11.50 -7.21 6.19
C ILE A 94 11.76 -5.72 6.00
N SER A 95 12.80 -5.20 6.66
CA SER A 95 13.04 -3.75 6.72
C SER A 95 13.63 -3.15 5.45
N VAL A 96 14.48 -3.91 4.75
CA VAL A 96 15.16 -3.53 3.50
C VAL A 96 15.47 -4.78 2.66
N THR A 97 15.65 -4.59 1.35
CA THR A 97 16.04 -5.66 0.43
C THR A 97 17.55 -5.81 0.27
N LEU A 98 18.32 -4.77 0.60
CA LEU A 98 19.77 -4.75 0.43
C LEU A 98 20.45 -5.96 1.10
N GLY A 99 21.24 -6.70 0.31
CA GLY A 99 22.03 -7.84 0.79
C GLY A 99 21.28 -9.17 0.91
N ARG A 100 19.97 -9.23 0.64
CA ARG A 100 19.16 -10.46 0.80
C ARG A 100 18.99 -11.23 -0.49
N LYS A 101 19.44 -12.48 -0.58
CA LYS A 101 19.25 -13.27 -1.81
C LYS A 101 17.76 -13.52 -2.11
N ILE A 102 17.36 -13.28 -3.36
CA ILE A 102 16.04 -13.65 -3.88
C ILE A 102 15.99 -15.17 -4.04
N GLN A 103 14.93 -15.80 -3.54
CA GLN A 103 14.68 -17.23 -3.78
C GLN A 103 13.60 -17.39 -4.84
N LYS A 104 13.71 -18.44 -5.67
CA LYS A 104 12.66 -18.75 -6.64
C LYS A 104 11.35 -19.09 -5.93
N GLY A 105 10.28 -18.43 -6.35
CA GLY A 105 8.97 -18.48 -5.71
C GLY A 105 8.76 -17.41 -4.64
N ASP A 106 9.68 -16.47 -4.44
CA ASP A 106 9.42 -15.31 -3.57
C ASP A 106 8.47 -14.32 -4.26
N LEU A 107 7.52 -13.76 -3.53
CA LEU A 107 6.77 -12.56 -3.93
C LEU A 107 7.14 -11.42 -2.99
N PHE A 108 7.62 -10.29 -3.53
CA PHE A 108 7.92 -9.10 -2.75
C PHE A 108 6.83 -8.06 -2.92
N ILE A 109 6.34 -7.52 -1.81
CA ILE A 109 5.51 -6.32 -1.78
C ILE A 109 6.39 -5.17 -1.29
N VAL A 110 6.63 -4.16 -2.12
CA VAL A 110 7.66 -3.15 -1.88
C VAL A 110 7.04 -1.77 -1.76
N VAL A 111 7.39 -1.04 -0.70
CA VAL A 111 6.84 0.30 -0.48
C VAL A 111 7.70 1.41 -1.12
N LYS A 112 9.03 1.28 -1.04
CA LYS A 112 9.97 2.32 -1.51
C LYS A 112 10.62 1.97 -2.84
N ASP A 113 10.75 2.97 -3.69
CA ASP A 113 11.41 2.83 -4.99
C ASP A 113 12.88 2.39 -4.87
N GLN A 114 13.57 2.76 -3.79
CA GLN A 114 14.95 2.33 -3.54
C GLN A 114 15.04 0.81 -3.36
N ASP A 115 14.16 0.22 -2.55
CA ASP A 115 14.13 -1.22 -2.31
C ASP A 115 13.76 -2.01 -3.59
N LEU A 116 12.90 -1.42 -4.43
CA LEU A 116 12.56 -1.96 -5.75
C LEU A 116 13.79 -2.00 -6.67
N VAL A 117 14.53 -0.89 -6.73
CA VAL A 117 15.78 -0.81 -7.52
C VAL A 117 16.80 -1.84 -7.03
N ASP A 118 16.94 -2.02 -5.72
CA ASP A 118 17.88 -2.97 -5.15
C ASP A 118 17.48 -4.43 -5.45
N LEU A 119 16.19 -4.76 -5.41
CA LEU A 119 15.67 -6.06 -5.86
C LEU A 119 15.97 -6.32 -7.34
N LEU A 120 15.74 -5.33 -8.21
CA LEU A 120 15.98 -5.48 -9.65
C LEU A 120 17.47 -5.69 -9.96
N LYS A 121 18.36 -4.94 -9.31
CA LYS A 121 19.83 -5.13 -9.42
C LYS A 121 20.23 -6.54 -8.97
N GLN A 122 19.64 -7.01 -7.88
CA GLN A 122 19.94 -8.33 -7.36
C GLN A 122 19.39 -9.45 -8.24
N ALA A 123 18.19 -9.30 -8.79
CA ALA A 123 17.63 -10.22 -9.76
C ALA A 123 18.53 -10.34 -10.99
N ALA A 124 19.02 -9.22 -11.51
CA ALA A 124 19.98 -9.21 -12.62
C ALA A 124 21.28 -9.95 -12.27
N ALA A 125 21.85 -9.70 -11.09
CA ALA A 125 23.04 -10.39 -10.61
C ALA A 125 22.84 -11.90 -10.44
N GLN A 126 21.63 -12.33 -10.07
CA GLN A 126 21.25 -13.74 -9.90
C GLN A 126 20.70 -14.39 -11.17
N LYS A 127 20.53 -13.63 -12.26
CA LYS A 127 19.88 -14.05 -13.50
C LYS A 127 18.46 -14.59 -13.27
N LEU A 128 17.71 -13.93 -12.39
CA LEU A 128 16.30 -14.23 -12.11
C LEU A 128 15.39 -13.26 -12.84
N VAL A 129 14.24 -13.75 -13.30
CA VAL A 129 13.26 -12.98 -14.06
C VAL A 129 12.03 -12.67 -13.18
N PRO A 130 11.71 -11.38 -12.91
CA PRO A 130 10.46 -10.99 -12.26
C PRO A 130 9.23 -11.48 -13.04
N GLY A 131 8.14 -11.82 -12.35
CA GLY A 131 6.93 -12.42 -12.92
C GLY A 131 7.06 -13.91 -13.28
N ASN A 132 8.27 -14.45 -13.36
CA ASN A 132 8.52 -15.86 -13.66
C ASN A 132 9.18 -16.58 -12.48
N ASP A 133 10.42 -16.23 -12.16
CA ASP A 133 11.16 -16.85 -11.07
C ASP A 133 10.73 -16.32 -9.69
N PHE A 134 10.34 -15.05 -9.61
CA PHE A 134 9.89 -14.38 -8.39
C PHE A 134 8.91 -13.25 -8.77
N GLY A 135 8.13 -12.74 -7.84
CA GLY A 135 7.12 -11.72 -8.07
C GLY A 135 7.45 -10.39 -7.39
N ILE A 136 6.95 -9.29 -7.96
CA ILE A 136 7.03 -7.96 -7.37
C ILE A 136 5.67 -7.27 -7.49
N ILE A 137 5.18 -6.75 -6.38
CA ILE A 137 4.11 -5.75 -6.30
C ILE A 137 4.71 -4.51 -5.62
N SER A 138 4.59 -3.33 -6.23
CA SER A 138 5.10 -2.08 -5.64
C SER A 138 3.96 -1.15 -5.26
N TYR A 139 4.06 -0.44 -4.13
CA TYR A 139 3.13 0.63 -3.82
C TYR A 139 3.36 1.86 -4.70
N ASN A 140 2.27 2.60 -4.91
CA ASN A 140 2.17 3.87 -5.64
C ASN A 140 2.64 3.79 -7.08
N ASP A 141 1.70 3.97 -8.01
CA ASP A 141 2.02 3.88 -9.42
C ASP A 141 2.81 5.10 -9.90
N THR A 142 3.81 4.86 -10.75
CA THR A 142 4.59 5.93 -11.39
C THR A 142 4.92 5.55 -12.83
N PRO A 143 5.07 6.52 -13.76
CA PRO A 143 5.44 6.22 -15.14
C PRO A 143 6.73 5.38 -15.27
N LEU A 144 7.67 5.56 -14.34
CA LEU A 144 8.91 4.78 -14.32
C LEU A 144 8.66 3.29 -14.05
N LYS A 145 7.72 2.96 -13.15
CA LYS A 145 7.36 1.57 -12.81
C LYS A 145 6.72 0.83 -13.98
N GLU A 146 6.13 1.53 -14.95
CA GLU A 146 5.60 0.93 -16.17
C GLU A 146 6.70 0.41 -17.11
N LEU A 147 7.87 1.05 -17.07
CA LEU A 147 8.98 0.74 -17.96
C LEU A 147 9.97 -0.28 -17.37
N LEU A 148 10.09 -0.33 -16.04
CA LEU A 148 11.02 -1.23 -15.36
C LEU A 148 10.62 -2.69 -15.50
N ALA A 149 11.57 -3.54 -15.92
CA ALA A 149 11.40 -5.00 -16.02
C ALA A 149 10.16 -5.46 -16.81
N GLY A 150 9.77 -4.73 -17.86
CA GLY A 150 8.57 -5.04 -18.64
C GLY A 150 7.26 -4.62 -17.96
N GLY A 151 7.35 -3.81 -16.91
CA GLY A 151 6.24 -3.29 -16.13
C GLY A 151 6.15 -3.94 -14.76
N ILE A 152 6.21 -3.11 -13.72
CA ILE A 152 6.03 -3.50 -12.32
C ILE A 152 4.55 -3.43 -11.96
N THR A 153 3.99 -4.53 -11.46
CA THR A 153 2.64 -4.55 -10.89
C THR A 153 2.58 -3.59 -9.70
N THR A 154 1.58 -2.71 -9.65
CA THR A 154 1.47 -1.72 -8.57
C THR A 154 0.13 -1.73 -7.87
N LEU A 155 0.16 -1.51 -6.55
CA LEU A 155 -1.02 -1.17 -5.74
C LEU A 155 -0.97 0.33 -5.46
N SER A 156 -1.94 1.08 -5.97
CA SER A 156 -1.96 2.54 -5.84
C SER A 156 -3.34 3.05 -5.48
N THR A 157 -3.40 4.04 -4.62
CA THR A 157 -4.62 4.83 -4.42
C THR A 157 -4.78 5.84 -5.54
N ASP A 158 -6.02 6.25 -5.82
CA ASP A 158 -6.28 7.37 -6.73
C ASP A 158 -6.13 8.70 -5.97
N PHE A 159 -4.90 9.22 -5.92
CA PHE A 159 -4.60 10.50 -5.26
C PHE A 159 -5.32 11.69 -5.93
N ASN A 160 -5.60 11.62 -7.23
CA ASN A 160 -6.30 12.69 -7.93
C ASN A 160 -7.77 12.74 -7.51
N LEU A 161 -8.43 11.59 -7.44
CA LEU A 161 -9.79 11.48 -6.94
C LEU A 161 -9.86 11.87 -5.46
N MET A 162 -8.90 11.42 -4.65
CA MET A 162 -8.80 11.80 -3.23
C MET A 162 -8.82 13.33 -3.04
N GLY A 163 -8.01 14.04 -3.83
CA GLY A 163 -7.96 15.50 -3.81
C GLY A 163 -9.26 16.16 -4.28
N LYS A 164 -9.89 15.63 -5.34
CA LYS A 164 -11.20 16.12 -5.84
C LYS A 164 -12.30 15.94 -4.80
N THR A 165 -12.43 14.75 -4.23
CA THR A 165 -13.40 14.45 -3.19
C THR A 165 -13.16 15.32 -1.95
N MET A 166 -11.91 15.55 -1.56
CA MET A 166 -11.59 16.45 -0.45
C MET A 166 -12.04 17.89 -0.75
N ALA A 167 -11.82 18.39 -1.96
CA ALA A 167 -12.27 19.72 -2.37
C ALA A 167 -13.80 19.87 -2.31
N GLU A 168 -14.55 18.82 -2.68
CA GLU A 168 -16.00 18.77 -2.56
C GLU A 168 -16.47 18.76 -1.09
N LEU A 169 -15.79 17.99 -0.23
CA LEU A 169 -16.11 17.93 1.20
C LEU A 169 -15.90 19.26 1.92
N ILE A 170 -14.93 20.08 1.50
CA ILE A 170 -14.70 21.40 2.12
C ILE A 170 -15.94 22.29 2.04
N ASN A 171 -16.72 22.19 0.96
CA ASN A 171 -17.96 22.96 0.79
C ASN A 171 -19.18 22.30 1.44
N THR A 172 -19.04 21.06 1.93
CA THR A 172 -20.10 20.29 2.56
C THR A 172 -20.21 20.65 4.05
N LYS A 173 -21.43 20.87 4.54
CA LYS A 173 -21.68 21.17 5.95
C LYS A 173 -21.73 19.91 6.83
N ALA A 174 -22.20 18.79 6.26
CA ALA A 174 -22.28 17.52 6.96
C ALA A 174 -20.87 16.93 7.20
N VAL A 175 -20.72 16.22 8.31
CA VAL A 175 -19.54 15.40 8.57
C VAL A 175 -19.66 14.11 7.77
N THR A 176 -18.73 13.90 6.84
CA THR A 176 -18.75 12.77 5.92
C THR A 176 -17.39 12.09 5.88
N THR A 177 -17.39 10.76 6.00
CA THR A 177 -16.22 9.93 5.79
C THR A 177 -16.36 9.19 4.46
N VAL A 178 -15.39 9.38 3.58
CA VAL A 178 -15.32 8.75 2.26
C VAL A 178 -14.08 7.87 2.20
N GLU A 179 -14.26 6.63 1.80
CA GLU A 179 -13.14 5.73 1.52
C GLU A 179 -12.63 6.00 0.10
N ASN A 180 -11.32 6.23 -0.05
CA ASN A 180 -10.72 6.52 -1.33
C ASN A 180 -10.46 5.21 -2.09
N PRO A 181 -10.78 5.13 -3.39
CA PRO A 181 -10.55 3.90 -4.12
C PRO A 181 -9.05 3.64 -4.34
N TRP A 182 -8.74 2.35 -4.41
CA TRP A 182 -7.45 1.82 -4.79
C TRP A 182 -7.54 1.05 -6.10
N LYS A 183 -6.38 0.80 -6.70
CA LYS A 183 -6.25 0.04 -7.94
C LYS A 183 -4.99 -0.81 -7.91
N LEU A 184 -5.15 -2.08 -8.27
CA LEU A 184 -4.04 -2.97 -8.60
C LEU A 184 -3.81 -2.94 -10.12
N ASN A 185 -2.69 -2.34 -10.56
CA ASN A 185 -2.28 -2.32 -11.95
C ASN A 185 -1.42 -3.55 -12.23
N LEU A 186 -2.01 -4.61 -12.77
CA LEU A 186 -1.30 -5.84 -13.14
C LEU A 186 -0.35 -5.59 -14.32
N ARG A 187 0.91 -6.00 -14.17
CA ARG A 187 1.97 -5.92 -15.19
C ARG A 187 2.88 -7.16 -15.11
N SER A 188 3.92 -7.20 -15.95
CA SER A 188 4.78 -8.37 -16.15
C SER A 188 5.53 -8.87 -14.91
N SER A 189 5.64 -8.09 -13.83
CA SER A 189 6.37 -8.50 -12.62
C SER A 189 5.60 -9.43 -11.68
N LEU A 190 4.32 -9.71 -11.96
CA LEU A 190 3.47 -10.65 -11.20
C LEU A 190 2.91 -11.72 -12.14
#